data_AF-A0A9D2K3T2-F1
#
_entry.id   AF-A0A9D2K3T2-F1
#
_cell.length_a   1.000
_cell.length_b   1.000
_cell.length_c   1.000
_cell.angle_alpha   90.00
_cell.angle_beta   90.00
_cell.angle_gamma   90.00
#
_symmetry.space_group_name_H-M   'P 1'
#
loop_
_entity.id
_entity.type
_entity.pdbx_description
1 polymer ?
#
loop_
_entity_poly.entity_id
_entity_poly.type
_entity_poly.pdbx_seq_one_letter_code
_entity_poly.pdbx_strand_id
1 'polypeptide(L)'
;MKKPIKILLIVGIVLTLIGGVITAVGFASSKEFPYLYWGEEGRVIQYHSEGLGTSEQITIDAFSKIDIATEMGAVEIMEGDHFSIQYINYPKDSLPTYEVKDGTLSLQYAVSLKGTVMFGEGVSASPKITVTVPQGTVLSSVNVSADEDITVTNLTVDNLILYSDYSNEVDLQDVNADNSEIHVGSGSLLLKSCVLGESSLWAEYGDMEIIDCQGSDPWSIDAESGNMEIKNSQLDTVTCKVGYGDATMENIMSQGLDLSMESGNAQISGDLRGNTKIYAEYGGLLLNLVGTEGEYGYEIEAEYGSITVNGQTIEGTMRSKNDTPDQIEIISESGDVELSFRQES
;
A
#
# COMPACT_ATOMS: atom_id res chain seq x y z
N MET A 1 13.20 -40.14 31.08
CA MET A 1 12.59 -38.89 31.59
C MET A 1 12.36 -38.99 33.10
N LYS A 2 12.81 -38.01 33.89
CA LYS A 2 12.73 -38.05 35.37
C LYS A 2 11.26 -38.01 35.83
N LYS A 3 10.92 -38.75 36.89
CA LYS A 3 9.56 -38.85 37.48
C LYS A 3 8.84 -37.49 37.67
N PRO A 4 9.49 -36.41 38.17
CA PRO A 4 8.84 -35.09 38.27
C PRO A 4 8.46 -34.48 36.92
N ILE A 5 9.26 -34.70 35.87
CA ILE A 5 8.98 -34.18 34.52
C ILE A 5 7.74 -34.84 33.90
N LYS A 6 7.53 -36.15 34.16
CA LYS A 6 6.32 -36.86 33.73
C LYS A 6 5.06 -36.32 34.41
N ILE A 7 5.13 -36.00 35.71
CA ILE A 7 3.99 -35.46 36.46
C ILE A 7 3.64 -34.05 35.94
N LEU A 8 4.64 -33.22 35.68
CA LEU A 8 4.43 -31.86 35.18
C LEU A 8 3.77 -31.85 33.78
N LEU A 9 4.18 -32.77 32.89
CA LEU A 9 3.57 -32.94 31.57
C LEU A 9 2.10 -33.40 31.65
N ILE A 10 1.79 -34.33 32.56
CA ILE A 10 0.41 -34.80 32.76
C ILE A 10 -0.48 -33.66 33.28
N VAL A 11 0.00 -32.87 34.25
CA VAL A 11 -0.74 -31.71 34.76
C VAL A 11 -0.97 -30.67 33.67
N GLY A 12 0.04 -30.38 32.84
CA GLY A 12 -0.11 -29.48 31.70
C GLY A 12 -1.20 -29.92 30.72
N ILE A 13 -1.18 -31.19 30.30
CA ILE A 13 -2.19 -31.75 29.39
C ILE A 13 -3.60 -31.67 30.01
N VAL A 14 -3.75 -31.98 31.29
CA VAL A 14 -5.04 -31.92 31.98
C VAL A 14 -5.57 -30.48 32.05
N LEU A 15 -4.72 -29.50 32.32
CA LEU A 15 -5.11 -28.08 32.32
C LEU A 15 -5.52 -27.60 30.93
N THR A 16 -4.82 -28.00 29.87
CA THR A 16 -5.19 -27.67 28.49
C THR A 16 -6.53 -28.29 28.11
N LEU A 17 -6.79 -29.53 28.50
CA LEU A 17 -8.07 -30.20 28.25
C LEU A 17 -9.22 -29.53 29.01
N ILE A 18 -9.01 -29.14 30.27
CA ILE A 18 -10.00 -28.40 31.06
C ILE A 18 -10.27 -27.03 30.43
N GLY A 19 -9.22 -26.32 30.03
CA GLY A 19 -9.34 -25.04 29.31
C GLY A 19 -10.16 -25.19 28.03
N GLY A 20 -9.84 -26.18 27.19
CA GLY A 20 -10.58 -26.46 25.96
C GLY A 20 -12.05 -26.82 26.19
N VAL A 21 -12.36 -27.56 27.26
CA VAL A 21 -13.77 -27.87 27.62
C VAL A 21 -14.50 -26.61 28.10
N ILE A 22 -13.87 -25.75 28.90
CA ILE A 22 -14.46 -24.48 29.33
C ILE A 22 -14.73 -23.59 28.11
N THR A 23 -13.77 -23.47 27.19
CA THR A 23 -13.94 -22.71 25.94
C THR A 23 -15.06 -23.29 25.09
N ALA A 24 -15.11 -24.61 24.88
CA ALA A 24 -16.14 -25.27 24.09
C ALA A 24 -17.54 -25.15 24.70
N VAL A 25 -17.65 -25.26 26.03
CA VAL A 25 -18.92 -25.03 26.74
C VAL A 25 -19.33 -23.57 26.66
N GLY A 26 -18.38 -22.64 26.75
CA GLY A 26 -18.60 -21.22 26.49
C GLY A 26 -19.19 -20.99 25.10
N PHE A 27 -18.52 -21.51 24.07
CA PHE A 27 -18.92 -21.41 22.66
C PHE A 27 -20.29 -22.03 22.38
N ALA A 28 -20.58 -23.20 22.95
CA ALA A 28 -21.85 -23.90 22.76
C ALA A 28 -23.02 -23.29 23.54
N SER A 29 -22.73 -22.54 24.61
CA SER A 29 -23.76 -21.91 25.47
C SER A 29 -24.04 -20.45 25.09
N SER A 30 -23.12 -19.77 24.39
CA SER A 30 -23.35 -18.45 23.80
C SER A 30 -24.13 -18.58 22.50
N LYS A 31 -25.37 -18.07 22.47
CA LYS A 31 -26.14 -17.99 21.22
C LYS A 31 -25.72 -16.82 20.31
N GLU A 32 -25.09 -15.81 20.91
CA GLU A 32 -24.50 -14.64 20.26
C GLU A 32 -23.26 -14.28 21.08
N PHE A 33 -22.16 -13.87 20.43
CA PHE A 33 -21.02 -13.28 21.12
C PHE A 33 -21.29 -11.78 21.25
N PRO A 34 -21.74 -11.28 22.42
CA PRO A 34 -21.82 -9.85 22.62
C PRO A 34 -20.40 -9.29 22.67
N TYR A 35 -20.16 -8.18 21.98
CA TYR A 35 -18.93 -7.41 22.19
C TYR A 35 -18.88 -6.97 23.64
N LEU A 36 -17.75 -7.14 24.32
CA LEU A 36 -17.62 -6.78 25.74
C LEU A 36 -16.65 -5.60 25.83
N TYR A 37 -17.19 -4.40 26.05
CA TYR A 37 -16.37 -3.21 26.32
C TYR A 37 -16.37 -2.88 27.80
N TRP A 38 -15.23 -2.50 28.36
CA TRP A 38 -15.19 -1.92 29.71
C TRP A 38 -15.43 -0.40 29.61
N GLY A 39 -16.62 0.05 29.96
CA GLY A 39 -16.95 1.48 30.05
C GLY A 39 -16.29 2.17 31.25
N GLU A 40 -16.31 3.50 31.26
CA GLU A 40 -15.60 4.35 32.24
C GLU A 40 -15.88 4.02 33.73
N GLU A 41 -17.02 3.38 34.03
CA GLU A 41 -17.41 2.95 35.38
C GLU A 41 -17.09 1.47 35.70
N GLY A 42 -16.36 0.77 34.85
CA GLY A 42 -16.15 -0.68 34.98
C GLY A 42 -17.36 -1.53 34.56
N ARG A 43 -18.28 -0.96 33.78
CA ARG A 43 -19.45 -1.68 33.23
C ARG A 43 -19.10 -2.31 31.91
N VAL A 44 -19.49 -3.57 31.74
CA VAL A 44 -19.42 -4.25 30.45
C VAL A 44 -20.55 -3.71 29.55
N ILE A 45 -20.21 -3.00 28.48
CA ILE A 45 -21.17 -2.58 27.44
C ILE A 45 -21.23 -3.70 26.40
N GLN A 46 -22.44 -4.21 26.17
CA GLN A 46 -22.73 -5.18 25.11
C GLN A 46 -23.28 -4.46 23.89
N TYR A 47 -22.52 -4.41 22.80
CA TYR A 47 -23.12 -4.09 21.50
C TYR A 47 -23.63 -5.38 20.86
N HIS A 48 -24.85 -5.32 20.34
CA HIS A 48 -25.40 -6.33 19.44
C HIS A 48 -25.32 -5.73 18.02
N SER A 49 -25.15 -6.56 17.00
CA SER A 49 -25.09 -6.12 15.59
C SER A 49 -26.32 -5.30 15.17
N GLU A 50 -27.45 -5.42 15.87
CA GLU A 50 -28.66 -4.62 15.70
C GLU A 50 -28.47 -3.10 15.97
N GLY A 51 -27.41 -2.71 16.70
CA GLY A 51 -27.07 -1.32 17.02
C GLY A 51 -26.22 -0.61 15.96
N LEU A 52 -25.62 -1.36 15.02
CA LEU A 52 -24.90 -0.80 13.89
C LEU A 52 -25.89 -0.40 12.79
N GLY A 53 -25.56 0.64 12.04
CA GLY A 53 -26.42 1.11 10.96
C GLY A 53 -25.69 1.89 9.91
N THR A 54 -26.38 2.11 8.79
CA THR A 54 -25.99 3.09 7.78
C THR A 54 -26.76 4.38 8.03
N SER A 55 -26.07 5.51 8.10
CA SER A 55 -26.70 6.81 8.17
C SER A 55 -27.37 7.14 6.84
N GLU A 56 -28.35 8.04 6.87
CA GLU A 56 -28.73 8.75 5.65
C GLU A 56 -27.51 9.52 5.11
N GLN A 57 -27.50 9.78 3.81
CA GLN A 57 -26.49 10.64 3.19
C GLN A 57 -26.73 12.08 3.65
N ILE A 58 -25.73 12.67 4.29
CA ILE A 58 -25.83 14.00 4.87
C ILE A 58 -25.24 14.98 3.87
N THR A 59 -26.07 15.79 3.22
CA THR A 59 -25.58 16.91 2.38
C THR A 59 -24.93 17.96 3.28
N ILE A 60 -23.73 18.40 2.91
CA ILE A 60 -22.93 19.36 3.68
C ILE A 60 -22.53 20.58 2.84
N ASP A 61 -22.05 21.61 3.52
CA ASP A 61 -21.55 22.82 2.86
C ASP A 61 -20.35 22.50 1.95
N ALA A 62 -20.18 23.29 0.90
CA ALA A 62 -19.08 23.12 -0.04
C ALA A 62 -17.72 23.34 0.62
N PHE A 63 -16.74 22.54 0.22
CA PHE A 63 -15.36 22.61 0.68
C PHE A 63 -14.40 22.43 -0.48
N SER A 64 -13.15 22.88 -0.30
CA SER A 64 -12.04 22.64 -1.23
C SER A 64 -10.91 21.86 -0.56
N LYS A 65 -11.03 21.53 0.73
CA LYS A 65 -10.05 20.74 1.48
C LYS A 65 -10.73 19.66 2.32
N ILE A 66 -10.07 18.53 2.47
CA ILE A 66 -10.48 17.42 3.34
C ILE A 66 -9.36 17.14 4.35
N ASP A 67 -9.73 17.02 5.62
CA ASP A 67 -8.85 16.63 6.72
C ASP A 67 -9.58 15.59 7.59
N ILE A 68 -9.21 14.32 7.42
CA ILE A 68 -9.83 13.18 8.11
C ILE A 68 -8.77 12.47 8.94
N ALA A 69 -9.04 12.28 10.23
CA ALA A 69 -8.25 11.43 11.11
C ALA A 69 -9.18 10.45 11.84
N THR A 70 -9.03 9.15 11.63
CA THR A 70 -9.89 8.14 12.24
C THR A 70 -9.15 6.87 12.68
N GLU A 71 -9.40 6.42 13.90
CA GLU A 71 -8.87 5.14 14.43
C GLU A 71 -9.84 3.96 14.18
N MET A 72 -10.96 4.21 13.50
CA MET A 72 -11.99 3.20 13.25
C MET A 72 -12.73 3.50 11.95
N GLY A 73 -12.86 2.49 11.12
CA GLY A 73 -13.57 2.49 9.86
C GLY A 73 -12.73 2.95 8.68
N ALA A 74 -12.90 2.23 7.57
CA ALA A 74 -12.33 2.60 6.28
C ALA A 74 -12.81 3.99 5.82
N VAL A 75 -12.00 4.68 5.03
CA VAL A 75 -12.34 5.99 4.45
C VAL A 75 -12.44 5.85 2.93
N GLU A 76 -13.56 6.26 2.37
CA GLU A 76 -13.81 6.26 0.93
C GLU A 76 -14.12 7.67 0.44
N ILE A 77 -13.34 8.19 -0.50
CA ILE A 77 -13.56 9.49 -1.13
C ILE A 77 -13.83 9.27 -2.60
N MET A 78 -15.00 9.71 -3.06
CA MET A 78 -15.43 9.50 -4.45
C MET A 78 -16.18 10.69 -5.02
N GLU A 79 -16.24 10.77 -6.34
CA GLU A 79 -17.14 11.68 -7.04
C GLU A 79 -18.62 11.28 -6.93
N GLY A 80 -19.50 12.28 -7.03
CA GLY A 80 -20.95 12.13 -7.13
C GLY A 80 -21.65 13.46 -7.43
N ASP A 81 -22.91 13.59 -7.01
CA ASP A 81 -23.74 14.74 -7.42
C ASP A 81 -23.56 15.99 -6.54
N HIS A 82 -23.28 15.81 -5.26
CA HIS A 82 -23.20 16.89 -4.28
C HIS A 82 -22.24 16.54 -3.13
N PHE A 83 -21.76 17.56 -2.42
CA PHE A 83 -20.96 17.38 -1.22
C PHE A 83 -21.76 16.66 -0.13
N SER A 84 -21.30 15.49 0.29
CA SER A 84 -22.00 14.73 1.33
C SER A 84 -21.10 13.79 2.12
N ILE A 85 -21.59 13.36 3.27
CA ILE A 85 -20.98 12.32 4.11
C ILE A 85 -22.00 11.22 4.38
N GLN A 86 -21.54 9.97 4.40
CA GLN A 86 -22.31 8.82 4.85
C GLN A 86 -21.47 7.94 5.78
N TYR A 87 -22.08 7.46 6.85
CA TYR A 87 -21.48 6.52 7.80
C TYR A 87 -22.13 5.15 7.64
N ILE A 88 -21.34 4.13 7.35
CA ILE A 88 -21.80 2.75 7.18
C ILE A 88 -21.29 1.92 8.35
N ASN A 89 -22.15 1.08 8.92
CA ASN A 89 -21.84 0.18 10.03
C ASN A 89 -21.28 0.88 11.29
N TYR A 90 -21.65 2.14 11.52
CA TYR A 90 -21.36 2.86 12.77
C TYR A 90 -22.48 2.66 13.80
N PRO A 91 -22.19 2.79 15.11
CA PRO A 91 -23.23 2.86 16.13
C PRO A 91 -24.14 4.07 15.88
N LYS A 92 -25.46 3.84 15.78
CA LYS A 92 -26.43 4.89 15.42
C LYS A 92 -26.41 6.11 16.35
N ASP A 93 -26.09 5.88 17.63
CA ASP A 93 -26.09 6.92 18.67
C ASP A 93 -24.68 7.54 18.88
N SER A 94 -23.67 7.13 18.11
CA SER A 94 -22.28 7.56 18.28
C SER A 94 -21.56 7.66 16.92
N LEU A 95 -22.17 8.40 15.98
CA LEU A 95 -21.54 8.69 14.70
C LEU A 95 -20.34 9.64 14.87
N PRO A 96 -19.30 9.53 14.03
CA PRO A 96 -18.25 10.53 13.94
C PRO A 96 -18.83 11.93 13.68
N THR A 97 -18.26 12.94 14.33
CA THR A 97 -18.64 14.33 14.12
C THR A 97 -17.77 14.97 13.04
N TYR A 98 -18.37 15.84 12.23
CA TYR A 98 -17.67 16.62 11.22
C TYR A 98 -17.95 18.12 11.39
N GLU A 99 -17.05 18.96 10.86
CA GLU A 99 -17.23 20.41 10.72
C GLU A 99 -16.79 20.83 9.32
N VAL A 100 -17.55 21.72 8.68
CA VAL A 100 -17.09 22.44 7.48
C VAL A 100 -16.84 23.88 7.87
N LYS A 101 -15.57 24.30 7.83
CA LYS A 101 -15.16 25.65 8.21
C LYS A 101 -14.01 26.14 7.34
N ASP A 102 -14.09 27.40 6.93
CA ASP A 102 -13.08 28.07 6.10
C ASP A 102 -12.72 27.26 4.82
N GLY A 103 -13.70 26.54 4.27
CA GLY A 103 -13.54 25.70 3.07
C GLY A 103 -12.91 24.33 3.31
N THR A 104 -12.73 23.91 4.57
CA THR A 104 -12.20 22.61 4.95
C THR A 104 -13.28 21.74 5.59
N LEU A 105 -13.45 20.51 5.11
CA LEU A 105 -14.13 19.45 5.83
C LEU A 105 -13.15 18.81 6.81
N SER A 106 -13.44 18.92 8.11
CA SER A 106 -12.67 18.27 9.18
C SER A 106 -13.50 17.18 9.86
N LEU A 107 -12.94 15.98 9.96
CA LEU A 107 -13.53 14.84 10.67
C LEU A 107 -12.45 14.17 11.52
N GLN A 108 -12.66 14.16 12.84
CA GLN A 108 -11.76 13.48 13.77
C GLN A 108 -12.55 12.44 14.56
N TYR A 109 -12.08 11.21 14.57
CA TYR A 109 -12.70 10.11 15.30
C TYR A 109 -11.65 9.18 15.90
N ALA A 110 -11.30 9.45 17.15
CA ALA A 110 -10.49 8.53 17.95
C ALA A 110 -11.41 7.69 18.82
N VAL A 111 -11.17 6.38 18.89
CA VAL A 111 -11.93 5.53 19.81
C VAL A 111 -11.32 5.71 21.19
N SER A 112 -12.05 6.31 22.12
CA SER A 112 -11.62 6.36 23.52
C SER A 112 -11.66 4.95 24.15
N LEU A 113 -10.62 4.15 23.91
CA LEU A 113 -10.49 2.80 24.46
C LEU A 113 -9.64 2.82 25.73
N LYS A 114 -10.29 2.73 26.90
CA LYS A 114 -9.63 2.31 28.14
C LYS A 114 -9.93 0.83 28.43
N GLY A 115 -9.39 -0.10 27.64
CA GLY A 115 -9.44 -1.55 27.94
C GLY A 115 -9.46 -2.50 26.74
N THR A 116 -9.12 -3.77 26.99
CA THR A 116 -8.81 -4.87 26.05
C THR A 116 -9.94 -5.27 25.07
N VAL A 117 -9.55 -5.57 23.83
CA VAL A 117 -10.36 -6.08 22.71
C VAL A 117 -10.69 -7.58 22.87
N MET A 118 -11.93 -8.00 22.56
CA MET A 118 -12.27 -9.42 22.33
C MET A 118 -13.05 -9.58 21.02
N PHE A 119 -12.47 -10.36 20.11
CA PHE A 119 -13.07 -10.77 18.83
C PHE A 119 -14.02 -11.94 19.04
N GLY A 120 -15.29 -11.75 18.69
CA GLY A 120 -16.31 -12.80 18.59
C GLY A 120 -16.62 -13.09 17.13
N GLU A 121 -16.72 -14.37 16.78
CA GLU A 121 -17.14 -14.83 15.45
C GLU A 121 -18.63 -14.47 15.27
N GLY A 122 -18.97 -13.57 14.32
CA GLY A 122 -20.37 -13.35 13.96
C GLY A 122 -20.84 -11.98 13.46
N VAL A 123 -19.98 -10.99 13.19
CA VAL A 123 -20.43 -9.72 12.56
C VAL A 123 -19.51 -9.32 11.43
N SER A 124 -20.07 -9.33 10.23
CA SER A 124 -19.44 -9.05 8.94
C SER A 124 -19.45 -7.55 8.57
N ALA A 125 -19.54 -6.65 9.54
CA ALA A 125 -19.84 -5.24 9.30
C ALA A 125 -18.62 -4.37 9.65
N SER A 126 -17.78 -4.07 8.66
CA SER A 126 -16.69 -3.09 8.77
C SER A 126 -17.25 -1.67 8.73
N PRO A 127 -16.92 -0.80 9.71
CA PRO A 127 -17.30 0.61 9.66
C PRO A 127 -16.67 1.30 8.45
N LYS A 128 -17.38 2.26 7.85
CA LYS A 128 -16.85 3.03 6.72
C LYS A 128 -17.40 4.45 6.71
N ILE A 129 -16.53 5.41 6.43
CA ILE A 129 -16.86 6.82 6.19
C ILE A 129 -16.75 7.05 4.69
N THR A 130 -17.86 7.42 4.05
CA THR A 130 -17.86 7.81 2.64
C THR A 130 -18.03 9.33 2.54
N VAL A 131 -17.11 9.98 1.83
CA VAL A 131 -17.19 11.39 1.45
C VAL A 131 -17.43 11.49 -0.05
N THR A 132 -18.52 12.15 -0.43
CA THR A 132 -18.83 12.40 -1.85
C THR A 132 -18.51 13.84 -2.21
N VAL A 133 -17.83 14.02 -3.34
CA VAL A 133 -17.44 15.31 -3.91
C VAL A 133 -18.16 15.49 -5.25
N PRO A 134 -18.71 16.67 -5.61
CA PRO A 134 -19.34 16.87 -6.91
C PRO A 134 -18.36 16.60 -8.06
N GLN A 135 -18.84 15.95 -9.12
CA GLN A 135 -18.04 15.65 -10.31
C GLN A 135 -17.33 16.89 -10.88
N GLY A 136 -16.04 16.73 -11.22
CA GLY A 136 -15.20 17.79 -11.79
C GLY A 136 -14.76 18.85 -10.79
N THR A 137 -14.99 18.64 -9.49
CA THR A 137 -14.43 19.50 -8.44
C THR A 137 -12.93 19.27 -8.34
N VAL A 138 -12.18 20.37 -8.29
CA VAL A 138 -10.75 20.34 -7.97
C VAL A 138 -10.58 20.70 -6.50
N LEU A 139 -10.03 19.79 -5.71
CA LEU A 139 -9.71 20.04 -4.31
C LEU A 139 -8.28 20.58 -4.19
N SER A 140 -8.06 21.51 -3.28
CA SER A 140 -6.72 22.03 -3.02
C SER A 140 -5.87 21.10 -2.15
N SER A 141 -6.52 20.31 -1.29
CA SER A 141 -5.81 19.36 -0.41
C SER A 141 -6.74 18.28 0.12
N VAL A 142 -6.25 17.06 0.16
CA VAL A 142 -6.88 15.92 0.85
C VAL A 142 -5.84 15.32 1.77
N ASN A 143 -6.11 15.32 3.06
CA ASN A 143 -5.31 14.68 4.09
C ASN A 143 -6.17 13.63 4.81
N VAL A 144 -5.76 12.38 4.76
CA VAL A 144 -6.45 11.27 5.43
C VAL A 144 -5.44 10.47 6.23
N SER A 145 -5.70 10.34 7.53
CA SER A 145 -5.04 9.40 8.42
C SER A 145 -6.09 8.40 8.93
N ALA A 146 -5.93 7.12 8.62
CA ALA A 146 -6.88 6.08 9.02
C ALA A 146 -6.16 4.82 9.51
N ASP A 147 -6.69 4.15 10.53
CA ASP A 147 -6.19 2.82 10.97
C ASP A 147 -6.79 1.66 10.16
N GLU A 148 -7.59 1.93 9.12
CA GLU A 148 -8.23 0.95 8.24
C GLU A 148 -8.04 1.37 6.77
N ASP A 149 -8.65 0.64 5.83
CA ASP A 149 -8.49 0.85 4.39
C ASP A 149 -8.86 2.29 3.95
N ILE A 150 -8.09 2.82 3.00
CA ILE A 150 -8.36 4.12 2.39
C ILE A 150 -8.59 3.90 0.89
N THR A 151 -9.74 4.34 0.38
CA THR A 151 -10.07 4.29 -1.04
C THR A 151 -10.33 5.70 -1.58
N VAL A 152 -9.65 6.09 -2.65
CA VAL A 152 -9.88 7.36 -3.35
C VAL A 152 -10.15 7.07 -4.83
N THR A 153 -11.30 7.52 -5.33
CA THR A 153 -11.72 7.20 -6.71
C THR A 153 -12.22 8.43 -7.45
N ASN A 154 -11.79 8.59 -8.71
CA ASN A 154 -12.21 9.68 -9.61
C ASN A 154 -12.05 11.07 -8.98
N LEU A 155 -10.84 11.43 -8.55
CA LEU A 155 -10.62 12.69 -7.82
C LEU A 155 -9.53 13.53 -8.49
N THR A 156 -9.73 14.85 -8.55
CA THR A 156 -8.68 15.82 -8.94
C THR A 156 -8.30 16.68 -7.74
N VAL A 157 -7.01 16.70 -7.38
CA VAL A 157 -6.54 17.36 -6.15
C VAL A 157 -5.13 17.94 -6.28
N ASP A 158 -4.85 19.14 -5.76
CA ASP A 158 -3.49 19.70 -5.85
C ASP A 158 -2.49 18.97 -4.92
N ASN A 159 -2.92 18.59 -3.71
CA ASN A 159 -2.07 17.91 -2.72
C ASN A 159 -2.81 16.75 -2.04
N LEU A 160 -2.30 15.53 -2.21
CA LEU A 160 -2.87 14.32 -1.63
C LEU A 160 -1.91 13.72 -0.58
N ILE A 161 -2.36 13.62 0.66
CA ILE A 161 -1.61 12.98 1.74
C ILE A 161 -2.48 11.88 2.34
N LEU A 162 -2.00 10.64 2.26
CA LEU A 162 -2.70 9.47 2.78
C LEU A 162 -1.76 8.71 3.72
N TYR A 163 -2.24 8.41 4.91
CA TYR A 163 -1.47 7.72 5.93
C TYR A 163 -2.33 6.64 6.55
N SER A 164 -1.87 5.39 6.46
CA SER A 164 -2.51 4.26 7.11
C SER A 164 -1.49 3.35 7.77
N ASP A 165 -1.59 3.18 9.10
CA ASP A 165 -0.70 2.28 9.84
C ASP A 165 -1.18 0.82 9.78
N TYR A 166 -2.50 0.60 9.76
CA TYR A 166 -3.12 -0.70 10.00
C TYR A 166 -4.19 -1.07 8.95
N SER A 167 -3.95 -0.75 7.68
CA SER A 167 -4.84 -1.17 6.58
C SER A 167 -4.59 -2.62 6.13
N ASN A 168 -5.56 -3.15 5.39
CA ASN A 168 -5.30 -4.23 4.43
C ASN A 168 -4.89 -3.63 3.08
N GLU A 169 -5.49 -2.50 2.69
CA GLU A 169 -5.26 -1.86 1.40
C GLU A 169 -5.43 -0.34 1.43
N VAL A 170 -4.55 0.38 0.72
CA VAL A 170 -4.79 1.74 0.27
C VAL A 170 -4.93 1.72 -1.25
N ASP A 171 -6.08 2.15 -1.76
CA ASP A 171 -6.48 2.03 -3.17
C ASP A 171 -6.81 3.39 -3.78
N LEU A 172 -6.07 3.76 -4.83
CA LEU A 172 -6.30 4.97 -5.61
C LEU A 172 -6.64 4.57 -7.05
N GLN A 173 -7.83 4.96 -7.52
CA GLN A 173 -8.26 4.69 -8.89
C GLN A 173 -8.72 5.98 -9.58
N ASP A 174 -8.21 6.23 -10.79
CA ASP A 174 -8.59 7.40 -11.60
C ASP A 174 -8.34 8.75 -10.86
N VAL A 175 -7.21 8.85 -10.14
CA VAL A 175 -6.84 10.05 -9.38
C VAL A 175 -5.85 10.92 -10.17
N ASN A 176 -6.13 12.22 -10.22
CA ASN A 176 -5.21 13.23 -10.75
C ASN A 176 -4.71 14.12 -9.60
N ALA A 177 -3.40 14.11 -9.34
CA ALA A 177 -2.82 14.94 -8.29
C ALA A 177 -1.50 15.63 -8.68
N ASP A 178 -1.32 16.91 -8.31
CA ASP A 178 -0.05 17.59 -8.56
C ASP A 178 1.06 17.08 -7.63
N ASN A 179 0.73 16.80 -6.36
CA ASN A 179 1.64 16.23 -5.38
C ASN A 179 0.96 15.11 -4.59
N SER A 180 1.68 14.01 -4.34
CA SER A 180 1.19 12.92 -3.50
C SER A 180 2.22 12.41 -2.50
N GLU A 181 1.77 12.14 -1.27
CA GLU A 181 2.53 11.48 -0.22
C GLU A 181 1.66 10.38 0.40
N ILE A 182 2.04 9.12 0.20
CA ILE A 182 1.24 7.96 0.59
C ILE A 182 2.10 7.03 1.43
N HIS A 183 1.65 6.77 2.66
CA HIS A 183 2.31 5.88 3.62
C HIS A 183 1.36 4.76 4.02
N VAL A 184 1.81 3.52 3.83
CA VAL A 184 1.09 2.30 4.19
C VAL A 184 1.98 1.47 5.11
N GLY A 185 1.70 1.51 6.41
CA GLY A 185 2.41 0.74 7.42
C GLY A 185 2.16 -0.75 7.26
N SER A 186 0.89 -1.17 7.21
CA SER A 186 0.52 -2.53 6.85
C SER A 186 -0.51 -2.56 5.71
N GLY A 187 -0.43 -3.61 4.91
CA GLY A 187 -1.32 -3.81 3.78
C GLY A 187 -0.69 -3.40 2.46
N SER A 188 -1.43 -3.61 1.37
CA SER A 188 -0.96 -3.33 0.02
C SER A 188 -1.31 -1.91 -0.43
N LEU A 189 -0.50 -1.35 -1.32
CA LEU A 189 -0.80 -0.09 -2.01
C LEU A 189 -1.17 -0.38 -3.46
N LEU A 190 -2.35 0.04 -3.90
CA LEU A 190 -2.79 -0.02 -5.30
C LEU A 190 -2.98 1.39 -5.86
N LEU A 191 -2.25 1.71 -6.93
CA LEU A 191 -2.49 2.87 -7.79
C LEU A 191 -2.90 2.38 -9.16
N LYS A 192 -4.07 2.83 -9.65
CA LYS A 192 -4.60 2.42 -10.94
C LYS A 192 -5.14 3.60 -11.74
N SER A 193 -4.64 3.73 -12.97
CA SER A 193 -5.10 4.78 -13.91
C SER A 193 -4.93 6.20 -13.35
N CYS A 194 -3.90 6.42 -12.52
CA CYS A 194 -3.63 7.71 -11.90
C CYS A 194 -2.69 8.58 -12.76
N VAL A 195 -2.86 9.90 -12.64
CA VAL A 195 -1.94 10.90 -13.18
C VAL A 195 -1.40 11.70 -12.00
N LEU A 196 -0.15 11.44 -11.59
CA LEU A 196 0.43 12.10 -10.42
C LEU A 196 1.69 12.87 -10.81
N GLY A 197 1.84 14.09 -10.29
CA GLY A 197 3.08 14.87 -10.35
C GLY A 197 4.13 14.32 -9.39
N GLU A 198 4.72 15.19 -8.55
CA GLU A 198 5.74 14.76 -7.58
C GLU A 198 5.11 13.81 -6.55
N SER A 199 5.65 12.60 -6.43
CA SER A 199 5.03 11.52 -5.66
C SER A 199 6.02 10.79 -4.76
N SER A 200 5.66 10.60 -3.49
CA SER A 200 6.39 9.79 -2.52
C SER A 200 5.50 8.68 -2.01
N LEU A 201 5.83 7.43 -2.34
CA LEU A 201 5.06 6.24 -2.01
C LEU A 201 5.89 5.35 -1.08
N TRP A 202 5.34 4.98 0.07
CA TRP A 202 5.99 4.10 1.04
C TRP A 202 5.03 3.00 1.48
N ALA A 203 5.48 1.74 1.32
CA ALA A 203 4.86 0.57 1.90
C ALA A 203 5.87 -0.16 2.81
N GLU A 204 5.58 -0.25 4.12
CA GLU A 204 6.46 -0.96 5.07
C GLU A 204 6.23 -2.47 4.98
N TYR A 205 4.98 -2.94 5.13
CA TYR A 205 4.60 -4.35 5.00
C TYR A 205 3.43 -4.57 4.05
N GLY A 206 3.72 -5.03 2.83
CA GLY A 206 2.72 -5.38 1.83
C GLY A 206 3.20 -5.12 0.41
N ASP A 207 2.40 -5.56 -0.56
CA ASP A 207 2.75 -5.42 -1.97
C ASP A 207 2.36 -4.03 -2.48
N MET A 208 3.13 -3.50 -3.43
CA MET A 208 2.80 -2.25 -4.14
C MET A 208 2.51 -2.55 -5.60
N GLU A 209 1.34 -2.15 -6.09
CA GLU A 209 0.91 -2.31 -7.47
C GLU A 209 0.60 -0.93 -8.09
N ILE A 210 1.34 -0.57 -9.13
CA ILE A 210 1.16 0.69 -9.89
C ILE A 210 0.82 0.33 -11.33
N ILE A 211 -0.41 0.61 -11.76
CA ILE A 211 -0.96 0.11 -13.02
C ILE A 211 -1.53 1.26 -13.85
N ASP A 212 -1.15 1.33 -15.12
CA ASP A 212 -1.65 2.30 -16.10
C ASP A 212 -1.48 3.77 -15.65
N CYS A 213 -0.40 4.08 -14.94
CA CYS A 213 -0.16 5.40 -14.36
C CYS A 213 0.74 6.30 -15.23
N GLN A 214 0.57 7.61 -15.07
CA GLN A 214 1.36 8.62 -15.76
C GLN A 214 1.94 9.63 -14.76
N GLY A 215 3.21 10.02 -14.93
CA GLY A 215 3.85 11.03 -14.11
C GLY A 215 4.94 11.77 -14.88
N SER A 216 4.88 13.11 -14.85
CA SER A 216 5.85 13.99 -15.53
C SER A 216 6.93 14.55 -14.60
N ASP A 217 6.76 14.35 -13.30
CA ASP A 217 7.66 14.82 -12.25
C ASP A 217 8.26 13.60 -11.50
N PRO A 218 9.28 13.80 -10.65
CA PRO A 218 9.96 12.69 -9.98
C PRO A 218 9.05 11.90 -9.04
N TRP A 219 9.18 10.57 -9.08
CA TRP A 219 8.56 9.65 -8.13
C TRP A 219 9.62 8.97 -7.27
N SER A 220 9.37 8.89 -5.97
CA SER A 220 10.14 8.13 -4.98
C SER A 220 9.28 7.00 -4.43
N ILE A 221 9.73 5.77 -4.57
CA ILE A 221 9.02 4.56 -4.17
C ILE A 221 9.89 3.78 -3.20
N ASP A 222 9.36 3.49 -2.01
CA ASP A 222 10.01 2.67 -0.99
C ASP A 222 9.11 1.49 -0.61
N ALA A 223 9.53 0.27 -0.96
CA ALA A 223 8.86 -0.97 -0.63
C ALA A 223 9.78 -1.78 0.30
N GLU A 224 9.58 -1.68 1.61
CA GLU A 224 10.52 -2.27 2.57
C GLU A 224 10.39 -3.79 2.63
N SER A 225 9.18 -4.31 2.76
CA SER A 225 8.91 -5.75 2.81
C SER A 225 7.63 -6.11 2.05
N GLY A 226 7.82 -6.52 0.81
CA GLY A 226 6.77 -6.92 -0.11
C GLY A 226 7.23 -6.79 -1.56
N ASN A 227 6.43 -7.29 -2.49
CA ASN A 227 6.75 -7.17 -3.90
C ASN A 227 6.33 -5.80 -4.43
N MET A 228 7.11 -5.27 -5.36
CA MET A 228 6.77 -4.06 -6.09
C MET A 228 6.47 -4.41 -7.54
N GLU A 229 5.33 -3.94 -8.05
CA GLU A 229 4.92 -4.14 -9.43
C GLU A 229 4.52 -2.81 -10.09
N ILE A 230 5.13 -2.50 -11.24
CA ILE A 230 4.79 -1.36 -12.08
C ILE A 230 4.42 -1.88 -13.47
N LYS A 231 3.18 -1.62 -13.90
CA LYS A 231 2.64 -2.11 -15.18
C LYS A 231 2.13 -0.97 -16.04
N ASN A 232 2.47 -1.01 -17.33
CA ASN A 232 1.95 -0.11 -18.37
C ASN A 232 2.01 1.38 -18.01
N SER A 233 3.06 1.80 -17.30
CA SER A 233 3.15 3.14 -16.74
C SER A 233 4.22 3.98 -17.43
N GLN A 234 3.92 5.27 -17.62
CA GLN A 234 4.85 6.26 -18.18
C GLN A 234 5.26 7.24 -17.08
N LEU A 235 6.46 7.10 -16.56
CA LEU A 235 6.96 7.86 -15.42
C LEU A 235 8.27 8.54 -15.83
N ASP A 236 8.40 9.85 -15.67
CA ASP A 236 9.60 10.57 -16.13
C ASP A 236 10.88 10.08 -15.43
N THR A 237 11.03 10.39 -14.14
CA THR A 237 12.15 9.93 -13.32
C THR A 237 11.62 9.17 -12.12
N VAL A 238 12.04 7.90 -11.97
CA VAL A 238 11.62 7.04 -10.86
C VAL A 238 12.82 6.60 -10.03
N THR A 239 12.71 6.75 -8.71
CA THR A 239 13.61 6.13 -7.74
C THR A 239 12.85 5.05 -6.98
N CYS A 240 13.35 3.83 -6.97
CA CYS A 240 12.78 2.69 -6.27
C CYS A 240 13.80 2.12 -5.29
N LYS A 241 13.34 1.89 -4.06
CA LYS A 241 14.04 1.06 -3.08
C LYS A 241 13.17 -0.14 -2.74
N VAL A 242 13.75 -1.32 -2.83
CA VAL A 242 13.09 -2.57 -2.46
C VAL A 242 13.97 -3.29 -1.44
N GLY A 243 13.49 -3.39 -0.20
CA GLY A 243 14.20 -4.11 0.85
C GLY A 243 14.12 -5.62 0.62
N TYR A 244 12.99 -6.22 0.96
CA TYR A 244 12.76 -7.65 0.88
C TYR A 244 11.55 -7.98 0.00
N GLY A 245 11.81 -8.38 -1.25
CA GLY A 245 10.77 -8.75 -2.20
C GLY A 245 11.24 -8.66 -3.65
N ASP A 246 10.42 -9.16 -4.58
CA ASP A 246 10.72 -9.08 -6.00
C ASP A 246 10.23 -7.74 -6.57
N ALA A 247 10.97 -7.20 -7.55
CA ALA A 247 10.61 -6.00 -8.31
C ALA A 247 10.23 -6.38 -9.75
N THR A 248 8.99 -6.12 -10.15
CA THR A 248 8.53 -6.35 -11.52
C THR A 248 8.13 -5.04 -12.16
N MET A 249 8.72 -4.72 -13.31
CA MET A 249 8.32 -3.59 -14.14
C MET A 249 8.00 -4.10 -15.54
N GLU A 250 6.73 -4.05 -15.94
CA GLU A 250 6.26 -4.52 -17.23
C GLU A 250 5.72 -3.35 -18.05
N ASN A 251 6.24 -3.20 -19.27
CA ASN A 251 5.84 -2.13 -20.19
C ASN A 251 5.98 -0.73 -19.55
N ILE A 252 7.06 -0.52 -18.80
CA ILE A 252 7.40 0.78 -18.23
C ILE A 252 8.06 1.68 -19.29
N MET A 253 7.74 2.97 -19.29
CA MET A 253 8.46 3.98 -20.06
C MET A 253 9.03 5.03 -19.10
N SER A 254 10.34 5.28 -19.14
CA SER A 254 10.96 6.32 -18.30
C SER A 254 12.15 7.03 -18.95
N GLN A 255 12.45 8.24 -18.45
CA GLN A 255 13.64 9.03 -18.80
C GLN A 255 14.74 8.96 -17.72
N GLY A 256 14.45 8.32 -16.61
CA GLY A 256 15.41 7.98 -15.57
C GLY A 256 14.86 6.89 -14.65
N LEU A 257 15.71 5.92 -14.32
CA LEU A 257 15.40 4.86 -13.36
C LEU A 257 16.58 4.71 -12.41
N ASP A 258 16.34 4.80 -11.11
CA ASP A 258 17.28 4.42 -10.06
C ASP A 258 16.62 3.33 -9.20
N LEU A 259 17.10 2.08 -9.30
CA LEU A 259 16.59 0.95 -8.55
C LEU A 259 17.66 0.42 -7.60
N SER A 260 17.36 0.40 -6.30
CA SER A 260 18.19 -0.23 -5.27
C SER A 260 17.44 -1.40 -4.64
N MET A 261 18.06 -2.57 -4.58
CA MET A 261 17.49 -3.78 -4.01
C MET A 261 18.40 -4.42 -2.96
N GLU A 262 17.88 -4.70 -1.77
CA GLU A 262 18.61 -5.50 -0.77
C GLU A 262 18.45 -7.00 -1.06
N SER A 263 17.22 -7.51 -1.20
CA SER A 263 17.00 -8.93 -1.46
C SER A 263 15.75 -9.22 -2.29
N GLY A 264 15.94 -9.97 -3.38
CA GLY A 264 14.88 -10.38 -4.31
C GLY A 264 15.33 -10.22 -5.76
N ASN A 265 14.51 -10.65 -6.70
CA ASN A 265 14.83 -10.56 -8.13
C ASN A 265 14.17 -9.35 -8.75
N ALA A 266 14.82 -8.75 -9.76
CA ALA A 266 14.20 -7.75 -10.61
C ALA A 266 13.90 -8.34 -11.99
N GLN A 267 12.67 -8.13 -12.47
CA GLN A 267 12.31 -8.33 -13.87
C GLN A 267 11.79 -7.02 -14.46
N ILE A 268 12.53 -6.46 -15.42
CA ILE A 268 12.23 -5.16 -16.01
C ILE A 268 12.09 -5.30 -17.52
N SER A 269 10.97 -4.86 -18.06
CA SER A 269 10.72 -4.79 -19.49
C SER A 269 10.04 -3.48 -19.84
N GLY A 270 10.56 -2.77 -20.84
CA GLY A 270 10.08 -1.42 -21.13
C GLY A 270 11.03 -0.60 -21.98
N ASP A 271 10.64 0.65 -22.20
CA ASP A 271 11.45 1.67 -22.86
C ASP A 271 12.10 2.56 -21.81
N LEU A 272 13.29 2.17 -21.38
CA LEU A 272 14.11 2.96 -20.46
C LEU A 272 15.04 3.86 -21.25
N ARG A 273 14.95 5.17 -21.02
CA ARG A 273 15.77 6.22 -21.64
C ARG A 273 16.50 7.04 -20.60
N GLY A 274 17.43 7.88 -21.05
CA GLY A 274 18.28 8.67 -20.16
C GLY A 274 19.13 7.78 -19.26
N ASN A 275 19.20 8.08 -17.96
CA ASN A 275 20.07 7.35 -17.04
C ASN A 275 19.30 6.27 -16.28
N THR A 276 19.71 5.02 -16.47
CA THR A 276 19.26 3.87 -15.67
C THR A 276 20.39 3.41 -14.76
N LYS A 277 20.11 3.31 -13.46
CA LYS A 277 21.01 2.78 -12.43
C LYS A 277 20.31 1.68 -11.68
N ILE A 278 20.97 0.54 -11.53
CA ILE A 278 20.46 -0.59 -10.78
C ILE A 278 21.55 -1.12 -9.86
N TYR A 279 21.26 -1.16 -8.57
CA TYR A 279 22.08 -1.80 -7.57
C TYR A 279 21.29 -2.93 -6.92
N ALA A 280 21.87 -4.13 -6.88
CA ALA A 280 21.28 -5.29 -6.22
C ALA A 280 22.31 -6.01 -5.35
N GLU A 281 22.01 -6.16 -4.06
CA GLU A 281 22.86 -6.94 -3.16
C GLU A 281 22.67 -8.45 -3.38
N TYR A 282 21.42 -8.92 -3.31
CA TYR A 282 21.10 -10.35 -3.44
C TYR A 282 19.90 -10.61 -4.36
N GLY A 283 20.15 -11.21 -5.52
CA GLY A 283 19.14 -11.70 -6.44
C GLY A 283 19.44 -11.43 -7.91
N GLY A 284 18.69 -12.06 -8.79
CA GLY A 284 18.89 -11.96 -10.23
C GLY A 284 18.25 -10.73 -10.84
N LEU A 285 18.88 -10.18 -11.89
CA LEU A 285 18.38 -9.07 -12.66
C LEU A 285 18.09 -9.53 -14.09
N LEU A 286 16.84 -9.44 -14.52
CA LEU A 286 16.42 -9.72 -15.90
C LEU A 286 15.85 -8.46 -16.55
N LEU A 287 16.54 -7.95 -17.57
CA LEU A 287 16.18 -6.76 -18.32
C LEU A 287 15.91 -7.09 -19.79
N ASN A 288 14.77 -6.59 -20.29
CA ASN A 288 14.38 -6.69 -21.70
C ASN A 288 13.92 -5.34 -22.23
N LEU A 289 14.86 -4.58 -22.81
CA LEU A 289 14.68 -3.16 -23.14
C LEU A 289 14.29 -2.96 -24.61
N VAL A 290 13.44 -1.96 -24.84
CA VAL A 290 13.02 -1.55 -26.19
C VAL A 290 14.14 -0.79 -26.91
N GLY A 291 14.44 -1.17 -28.14
CA GLY A 291 15.46 -0.56 -28.99
C GLY A 291 16.51 -1.56 -29.46
N THR A 292 17.66 -1.02 -29.85
CA THR A 292 18.83 -1.78 -30.27
C THR A 292 20.00 -1.54 -29.33
N GLU A 293 20.89 -2.52 -29.18
CA GLU A 293 22.07 -2.42 -28.32
C GLU A 293 22.93 -1.17 -28.61
N GLY A 294 22.95 -0.68 -29.86
CA GLY A 294 23.72 0.50 -30.27
C GLY A 294 23.16 1.83 -29.77
N GLU A 295 21.93 1.87 -29.27
CA GLU A 295 21.30 3.07 -28.70
C GLU A 295 21.74 3.31 -27.25
N TYR A 296 22.33 2.31 -26.61
CA TYR A 296 22.66 2.31 -25.19
C TYR A 296 24.16 2.25 -24.94
N GLY A 297 24.67 3.11 -24.06
CA GLY A 297 25.91 2.84 -23.34
C GLY A 297 25.61 2.05 -22.07
N TYR A 298 26.49 1.11 -21.70
CA TYR A 298 26.28 0.35 -20.47
C TYR A 298 27.58 -0.09 -19.78
N GLU A 299 27.54 -0.12 -18.46
CA GLU A 299 28.56 -0.69 -17.57
C GLU A 299 27.85 -1.62 -16.58
N ILE A 300 28.20 -2.90 -16.63
CA ILE A 300 27.60 -3.95 -15.80
C ILE A 300 28.71 -4.65 -15.04
N GLU A 301 28.57 -4.73 -13.72
CA GLU A 301 29.46 -5.44 -12.82
C GLU A 301 28.67 -6.47 -12.01
N ALA A 302 29.18 -7.71 -11.98
CA ALA A 302 28.67 -8.78 -11.12
C ALA A 302 29.83 -9.38 -10.33
N GLU A 303 29.81 -9.24 -9.00
CA GLU A 303 30.87 -9.80 -8.15
C GLU A 303 30.73 -11.33 -8.03
N TYR A 304 29.53 -11.80 -7.70
CA TYR A 304 29.19 -13.22 -7.55
C TYR A 304 27.99 -13.59 -8.42
N GLY A 305 28.25 -13.77 -9.70
CA GLY A 305 27.26 -14.18 -10.70
C GLY A 305 27.85 -14.13 -12.11
N SER A 306 26.99 -14.29 -13.10
CA SER A 306 27.33 -14.15 -14.51
C SER A 306 26.60 -12.97 -15.14
N ILE A 307 27.21 -12.37 -16.15
CA ILE A 307 26.60 -11.31 -16.95
C ILE A 307 26.31 -11.88 -18.34
N THR A 308 25.06 -11.82 -18.78
CA THR A 308 24.65 -12.20 -20.12
C THR A 308 24.06 -10.99 -20.83
N VAL A 309 24.67 -10.56 -21.94
CA VAL A 309 24.12 -9.51 -22.81
C VAL A 309 23.86 -10.07 -24.20
N ASN A 310 22.61 -10.02 -24.66
CA ASN A 310 22.19 -10.57 -25.96
C ASN A 310 22.69 -12.01 -26.21
N GLY A 311 22.67 -12.85 -25.15
CA GLY A 311 23.11 -14.25 -25.20
C GLY A 311 24.63 -14.48 -25.12
N GLN A 312 25.43 -13.42 -24.99
CA GLN A 312 26.87 -13.53 -24.72
C GLN A 312 27.12 -13.45 -23.22
N THR A 313 27.64 -14.54 -22.64
CA THR A 313 27.92 -14.63 -21.20
C THR A 313 29.38 -14.37 -20.90
N ILE A 314 29.65 -13.54 -19.88
CA ILE A 314 30.98 -13.29 -19.31
C ILE A 314 30.92 -13.30 -17.77
N GLU A 315 32.10 -13.31 -17.14
CA GLU A 315 32.29 -13.08 -15.70
C GLU A 315 32.92 -11.71 -15.45
N GLY A 316 32.63 -11.09 -14.30
CA GLY A 316 33.23 -9.83 -13.86
C GLY A 316 32.53 -8.59 -14.40
N THR A 317 33.15 -7.88 -15.36
CA THR A 317 32.64 -6.58 -15.84
C THR A 317 32.39 -6.59 -17.35
N MET A 318 31.20 -6.16 -17.78
CA MET A 318 30.89 -5.88 -19.20
C MET A 318 30.74 -4.38 -19.44
N ARG A 319 31.27 -3.87 -20.56
CA ARG A 319 31.12 -2.46 -20.92
C ARG A 319 30.85 -2.27 -22.42
N SER A 320 29.89 -1.42 -22.74
CA SER A 320 29.74 -0.79 -24.06
C SER A 320 29.95 0.71 -23.92
N LYS A 321 30.86 1.26 -24.72
CA LYS A 321 31.25 2.70 -24.68
C LYS A 321 30.50 3.53 -25.71
N ASN A 322 29.24 3.19 -25.97
CA ASN A 322 28.41 4.00 -26.84
C ASN A 322 28.19 5.36 -26.15
N ASP A 323 28.59 6.43 -26.84
CA ASP A 323 28.42 7.82 -26.40
C ASP A 323 27.00 8.27 -26.78
N THR A 324 26.03 7.79 -26.01
CA THR A 324 24.60 8.08 -26.20
C THR A 324 24.02 8.72 -24.94
N PRO A 325 22.89 9.44 -25.04
CA PRO A 325 22.19 9.95 -23.87
C PRO A 325 21.64 8.85 -22.96
N ASP A 326 21.39 7.66 -23.52
CA ASP A 326 20.80 6.51 -22.81
C ASP A 326 21.92 5.64 -22.21
N GLN A 327 22.13 5.77 -20.90
CA GLN A 327 23.21 5.09 -20.16
C GLN A 327 22.64 4.15 -19.10
N ILE A 328 23.21 2.94 -19.03
CA ILE A 328 22.81 1.91 -18.06
C ILE A 328 24.01 1.55 -17.18
N GLU A 329 23.85 1.68 -15.87
CA GLU A 329 24.82 1.24 -14.87
C GLU A 329 24.16 0.16 -14.00
N ILE A 330 24.74 -1.04 -13.96
CA ILE A 330 24.24 -2.15 -13.15
C ILE A 330 25.37 -2.69 -12.28
N ILE A 331 25.13 -2.76 -10.97
CA ILE A 331 26.01 -3.39 -9.99
C ILE A 331 25.22 -4.48 -9.28
N SER A 332 25.67 -5.72 -9.42
CA SER A 332 25.14 -6.90 -8.73
C SER A 332 26.21 -7.48 -7.82
N GLU A 333 25.97 -7.50 -6.50
CA GLU A 333 26.91 -8.15 -5.58
C GLU A 333 26.78 -9.67 -5.68
N SER A 334 25.56 -10.21 -5.54
CA SER A 334 25.29 -11.65 -5.67
C SER A 334 24.03 -11.95 -6.47
N GLY A 335 24.23 -12.29 -7.74
CA GLY A 335 23.16 -12.66 -8.66
C GLY A 335 23.58 -12.56 -10.12
N ASP A 336 22.86 -13.28 -10.98
CA ASP A 336 23.06 -13.21 -12.42
C ASP A 336 22.39 -11.94 -12.98
N VAL A 337 23.02 -11.32 -13.97
CA VAL A 337 22.48 -10.18 -14.72
C VAL A 337 22.26 -10.61 -16.17
N GLU A 338 21.02 -10.56 -16.64
CA GLU A 338 20.66 -10.77 -18.03
C GLU A 338 20.07 -9.49 -18.62
N LEU A 339 20.72 -8.94 -19.65
CA LEU A 339 20.27 -7.78 -20.40
C LEU A 339 20.06 -8.16 -21.87
N SER A 340 18.87 -7.86 -22.38
CA SER A 340 18.52 -8.07 -23.78
C SER A 340 17.82 -6.84 -24.35
N PHE A 341 17.97 -6.67 -25.66
CA PHE A 341 17.34 -5.57 -26.41
C PHE A 341 16.42 -6.13 -27.48
N ARG A 342 15.24 -5.52 -27.65
CA ARG A 342 14.23 -5.93 -28.64
C ARG A 342 13.69 -4.74 -29.44
N GLN A 343 13.38 -4.96 -30.71
CA GLN A 343 12.65 -3.98 -31.51
C GLN A 343 11.17 -3.97 -31.13
N GLU A 344 10.51 -2.82 -31.23
CA GLU A 344 9.04 -2.73 -31.09
C GLU A 344 8.36 -3.65 -32.12
N SER A 345 7.37 -4.42 -31.65
CA SER A 345 6.58 -5.35 -32.47
C SER A 345 5.36 -4.69 -33.09
#